data_AF-A0A9D9GWN3-F1
#
_entry.id   AF-A0A9D9GWN3-F1
#
_cell.length_a   1.000
_cell.length_b   1.000
_cell.length_c   1.000
_cell.angle_alpha   90.00
_cell.angle_beta   90.00
_cell.angle_gamma   90.00
#
_symmetry.space_group_name_H-M   'P 1'
#
loop_
_entity.id
_entity.type
_entity.pdbx_description
1 polymer ?
#
loop_
_entity_poly.entity_id
_entity_poly.type
_entity_poly.pdbx_seq_one_letter_code
_entity_poly.pdbx_strand_id
1 'polypeptide(L)'
;MNVNVFNGSLTDQEKSEYWDYALKHSDGKELDSLDVKLDGDYADLTYHFNVVPFERIRRITGYLVGTLDRFNNGKRAEERDRVKHMTKEDL
;
A
#
# COMPACT_ATOMS: atom_id res chain seq x y z
N MET A 1 -18.67 -1.35 -3.78
CA MET A 1 -18.48 -0.36 -2.71
C MET A 1 -18.56 -1.09 -1.37
N ASN A 2 -17.44 -1.20 -0.67
CA ASN A 2 -17.37 -1.79 0.67
C ASN A 2 -17.12 -0.67 1.67
N VAL A 3 -18.18 -0.24 2.37
CA VAL A 3 -18.13 0.88 3.33
C VAL A 3 -18.54 0.38 4.70
N ASN A 4 -17.60 0.39 5.63
CA ASN A 4 -17.84 0.04 7.02
C ASN A 4 -18.08 1.31 7.84
N VAL A 5 -19.15 1.33 8.63
CA VAL A 5 -19.50 2.49 9.46
C VAL A 5 -19.30 2.13 10.93
N PHE A 6 -18.54 2.96 11.64
CA PHE A 6 -18.28 2.82 13.07
C PHE A 6 -18.89 3.98 13.86
N ASN A 7 -19.34 3.69 15.08
CA ASN A 7 -19.91 4.64 16.03
C ASN A 7 -21.16 5.40 15.54
N GLY A 8 -21.98 4.75 14.70
CA GLY A 8 -23.28 5.28 14.28
C GLY A 8 -23.83 4.54 13.07
N SER A 9 -24.78 5.18 12.38
CA SER A 9 -25.39 4.67 11.15
C SER A 9 -25.43 5.76 10.12
N LEU A 10 -25.06 5.43 8.88
CA LEU A 10 -25.20 6.30 7.72
C LEU A 10 -26.26 5.75 6.78
N THR A 11 -26.95 6.66 6.10
CA THR A 11 -27.83 6.30 4.99
C THR A 11 -27.02 5.76 3.81
N ASP A 12 -27.65 4.99 2.93
CA ASP A 12 -26.95 4.45 1.77
C ASP A 12 -26.53 5.55 0.78
N GLN A 13 -27.27 6.67 0.75
CA GLN A 13 -26.87 7.85 -0.01
C GLN A 13 -25.56 8.44 0.55
N GLU A 14 -25.47 8.69 1.85
CA GLU A 14 -24.25 9.24 2.47
C GLU A 14 -23.06 8.31 2.28
N LYS A 15 -23.24 6.98 2.41
CA LYS A 15 -22.18 6.02 2.12
C LYS A 15 -21.67 6.14 0.68
N SER A 16 -22.57 6.34 -0.28
CA SER A 16 -22.20 6.53 -1.69
C SER A 16 -21.42 7.83 -1.88
N GLU A 17 -21.81 8.91 -1.21
CA GLU A 17 -21.11 10.19 -1.29
C GLU A 17 -19.69 10.09 -0.70
N TYR A 18 -19.53 9.42 0.44
CA TYR A 18 -18.20 9.15 1.01
C TYR A 18 -17.33 8.29 0.11
N TRP A 19 -17.91 7.27 -0.52
CA TRP A 19 -17.20 6.44 -1.48
C TRP A 19 -16.76 7.22 -2.72
N ASP A 20 -17.62 8.07 -3.27
CA ASP A 20 -17.30 8.92 -4.42
C ASP A 20 -16.23 9.95 -4.08
N TYR A 21 -16.31 10.52 -2.88
CA TYR A 21 -15.25 11.38 -2.35
C TYR A 21 -13.92 10.61 -2.26
N ALA A 22 -13.95 9.38 -1.74
CA ALA A 22 -12.76 8.55 -1.60
C ALA A 22 -12.13 8.18 -2.96
N LEU A 23 -12.95 7.84 -3.96
CA LEU A 23 -12.48 7.56 -5.33
C LEU A 23 -11.84 8.78 -6.00
N LYS A 24 -12.38 9.98 -5.79
CA LYS A 24 -11.80 11.21 -6.34
C LYS A 24 -10.42 11.54 -5.72
N HIS A 25 -10.17 11.09 -4.50
CA HIS A 25 -8.93 11.35 -3.76
C HIS A 25 -7.98 10.15 -3.71
N SER A 26 -8.26 9.05 -4.44
CA SER A 26 -7.41 7.85 -4.42
C SER A 26 -6.20 7.91 -5.38
N ASP A 27 -5.98 9.02 -6.09
CA ASP A 27 -4.94 9.19 -7.11
C ASP A 27 -4.93 8.08 -8.17
N GLY A 28 -6.12 7.57 -8.52
CA GLY A 28 -6.27 6.48 -9.49
C GLY A 28 -5.92 5.09 -8.94
N LYS A 29 -5.67 4.95 -7.64
CA LYS A 29 -5.57 3.65 -6.98
C LYS A 29 -6.96 3.03 -6.84
N GLU A 30 -7.01 1.71 -7.00
CA GLU A 30 -8.22 0.95 -6.74
C GLU A 30 -8.49 0.88 -5.23
N LEU A 31 -9.60 1.50 -4.81
CA LEU A 31 -10.11 1.43 -3.46
C LEU A 31 -10.80 0.08 -3.25
N ASP A 32 -10.33 -0.68 -2.26
CA ASP A 32 -10.92 -1.95 -1.86
C ASP A 32 -12.07 -1.73 -0.86
N SER A 33 -11.77 -1.00 0.22
CA SER A 33 -12.72 -0.68 1.28
C SER A 33 -12.49 0.69 1.91
N LEU A 34 -13.56 1.25 2.48
CA LEU A 34 -13.55 2.52 3.19
C LEU A 34 -14.15 2.32 4.57
N ASP A 35 -13.39 2.67 5.61
CA ASP A 35 -13.92 2.75 6.97
C ASP A 35 -14.27 4.21 7.28
N VAL A 36 -15.51 4.42 7.69
CA VAL A 36 -16.04 5.73 8.10
C VAL A 36 -16.32 5.65 9.60
N LYS A 37 -15.56 6.40 10.40
CA LYS A 37 -15.77 6.49 11.84
C LYS A 37 -16.37 7.85 12.17
N LEU A 38 -17.56 7.82 12.75
CA LEU A 38 -18.27 9.03 13.17
C LEU A 38 -17.79 9.47 14.57
N ASP A 39 -17.44 10.74 14.71
CA ASP A 39 -17.06 11.38 15.98
C ASP A 39 -17.76 12.74 16.13
N GLY A 40 -18.97 12.71 16.67
CA GLY A 40 -19.82 13.89 16.78
C GLY A 40 -20.18 14.44 15.39
N ASP A 41 -19.73 15.67 15.12
CA ASP A 41 -19.94 16.37 13.84
C ASP A 41 -18.88 16.03 12.77
N TYR A 42 -17.88 15.21 13.11
CA TYR A 42 -16.76 14.85 12.24
C TYR A 42 -16.83 13.39 11.79
N ALA A 43 -16.21 13.12 10.63
CA ALA A 43 -16.05 11.78 10.09
C ALA A 43 -14.58 11.52 9.74
N ASP A 44 -13.98 10.52 10.37
CA ASP A 44 -12.65 10.01 10.03
C ASP A 44 -12.78 8.97 8.92
N LEU A 45 -11.99 9.14 7.85
CA LEU A 45 -11.96 8.24 6.70
C LEU A 45 -10.65 7.45 6.67
N THR A 46 -10.75 6.13 6.70
CA THR A 46 -9.60 5.24 6.50
C THR A 46 -9.76 4.48 5.18
N TYR A 47 -8.79 4.65 4.30
CA TYR A 47 -8.78 4.07 2.96
C TYR A 47 -7.99 2.76 2.96
N HIS A 48 -8.62 1.69 2.48
CA HIS A 48 -7.94 0.43 2.19
C HIS A 48 -7.86 0.25 0.69
N PHE A 49 -6.65 0.22 0.16
CA PHE A 49 -6.41 0.04 -1.27
C PHE A 49 -6.08 -1.41 -1.59
N ASN A 50 -6.42 -1.81 -2.81
CA ASN A 50 -5.95 -3.08 -3.33
C ASN A 50 -4.41 -3.10 -3.39
N VAL A 51 -3.83 -4.21 -2.93
CA VAL A 51 -2.40 -4.44 -3.05
C VAL A 51 -2.08 -4.71 -4.51
N VAL A 52 -1.48 -3.73 -5.18
CA VAL A 52 -0.97 -3.90 -6.54
C VAL A 52 0.37 -4.64 -6.46
N PRO A 53 0.52 -5.81 -7.12
CA PRO A 53 1.80 -6.51 -7.15
C PRO A 53 2.85 -5.63 -7.83
N PHE A 54 4.03 -5.55 -7.21
CA PHE A 54 5.16 -4.80 -7.76
C PHE A 54 6.39 -5.69 -7.84
N GLU A 55 7.15 -5.54 -8.93
CA GLU A 55 8.44 -6.20 -9.07
C GLU A 55 9.54 -5.32 -8.46
N ARG A 56 10.35 -5.90 -7.57
CA ARG A 56 11.51 -5.22 -7.00
C ARG A 56 12.73 -5.44 -7.89
N ILE A 57 13.08 -4.42 -8.69
CA ILE A 57 14.35 -4.42 -9.42
C ILE A 57 15.50 -3.93 -8.54
N ARG A 58 16.68 -4.54 -8.68
CA ARG A 58 17.90 -4.18 -7.94
C ARG A 58 18.93 -3.63 -8.92
N ARG A 59 19.61 -2.54 -8.54
CA ARG A 59 20.75 -2.00 -9.30
C ARG A 59 22.06 -2.52 -8.72
N ILE A 60 22.81 -3.26 -9.52
CA ILE A 60 24.14 -3.78 -9.16
C ILE A 60 25.12 -3.35 -10.25
N THR A 61 26.24 -2.75 -9.84
CA THR A 61 27.37 -2.29 -10.68
C THR A 61 27.03 -2.11 -12.16
N GLY A 62 26.28 -1.05 -12.48
CA GLY A 62 25.96 -0.66 -13.85
C GLY A 62 24.69 -1.26 -14.48
N TYR A 63 24.01 -2.23 -13.85
CA TYR A 63 22.88 -2.95 -14.45
C TYR A 63 21.67 -3.05 -13.52
N LEU A 64 20.47 -3.06 -14.11
CA LEU A 64 19.20 -3.38 -13.44
C LEU A 64 18.93 -4.88 -13.60
N VAL A 65 18.74 -5.58 -12.48
CA VAL A 65 18.46 -7.02 -12.43
C VAL A 65 17.29 -7.29 -11.49
N GLY A 66 16.33 -8.12 -11.90
CA GLY A 66 15.19 -8.52 -11.06
C GLY A 66 15.62 -9.53 -9.99
N THR A 67 15.91 -10.76 -10.42
CA THR A 67 16.34 -11.86 -9.53
C THR A 67 17.86 -12.06 -9.50
N LEU A 68 18.35 -12.75 -8.46
CA LEU A 68 19.78 -13.09 -8.29
C LEU A 68 20.21 -14.32 -9.09
N ASP A 69 19.30 -14.95 -9.84
CA ASP A 69 19.52 -16.27 -10.47
C ASP A 69 20.66 -16.25 -11.49
N ARG A 70 20.90 -15.09 -12.13
CA ARG A 70 21.92 -14.91 -13.16
C ARG A 70 23.28 -14.45 -12.60
N PHE A 71 23.46 -14.48 -11.28
CA PHE A 71 24.68 -13.94 -10.66
C PHE A 71 25.81 -14.96 -10.71
N ASN A 72 26.96 -14.50 -11.19
CA ASN A 72 28.22 -15.21 -11.01
C ASN A 72 28.68 -15.12 -9.53
N ASN A 73 29.69 -15.91 -9.17
CA ASN A 73 30.15 -16.01 -7.78
C ASN A 73 30.63 -14.66 -7.22
N GLY A 74 31.29 -13.82 -8.03
CA GLY A 74 31.76 -12.49 -7.60
C GLY A 74 30.61 -11.56 -7.22
N LYS A 75 29.57 -11.46 -8.05
CA LYS A 75 28.38 -10.63 -7.77
C LYS A 75 27.59 -11.11 -6.56
N ARG A 76 27.61 -12.42 -6.26
CA ARG A 76 27.00 -12.94 -5.02
C ARG A 76 27.80 -12.55 -3.77
N ALA A 77 29.12 -12.53 -3.85
CA ALA A 77 29.95 -12.05 -2.75
C ALA A 77 29.68 -10.56 -2.47
N GLU A 78 29.65 -9.73 -3.51
CA GLU A 78 29.31 -8.30 -3.38
C GLU A 78 27.90 -8.07 -2.81
N GLU A 79 26.91 -8.87 -3.20
CA GLU A 79 25.55 -8.77 -2.62
C GLU A 79 25.54 -9.12 -1.13
N ARG A 80 26.31 -10.13 -0.71
CA ARG A 80 26.41 -10.53 0.70
C ARG A 80 27.07 -9.48 1.58
N ASP A 81 28.03 -8.74 1.04
CA ASP A 81 28.75 -7.69 1.78
C ASP A 81 27.93 -6.40 1.91
N ARG A 82 26.76 -6.29 1.24
CA ARG A 82 25.91 -5.11 1.36
C ARG A 82 25.24 -5.03 2.72
N VAL A 83 25.31 -3.84 3.32
CA VAL A 83 24.57 -3.48 4.53
C VAL A 83 23.06 -3.49 4.22
N LYS A 84 22.31 -4.31 4.96
CA LYS A 84 20.85 -4.33 4.92
C LYS A 84 20.35 -3.47 6.07
N HIS A 85 19.62 -2.40 5.74
CA HIS A 85 18.91 -1.62 6.74
C HIS A 85 17.59 -2.33 7.05
N MET A 86 17.51 -2.94 8.23
CA MET A 86 16.30 -3.59 8.74
C MET A 86 15.42 -2.56 9.43
N THR A 87 14.10 -2.67 9.32
CA THR A 87 13.18 -1.86 10.13
C THR A 87 13.00 -2.49 11.50
N LYS A 88 12.43 -1.75 12.47
CA LYS A 88 12.18 -2.26 13.83
C LYS A 88 11.26 -3.49 13.86
N GLU A 89 10.50 -3.72 12.81
CA GLU A 89 9.57 -4.85 12.67
C GLU A 89 10.26 -6.12 12.14
N ASP A 90 11.48 -6.00 11.59
CA ASP A 90 12.29 -7.11 11.07
C ASP A 90 13.22 -7.74 12.14
N LEU A 91 13.28 -7.16 13.34
CA LEU A 91 14.06 -7.62 14.51
C LEU A 91 13.24 -8.56 15.39
#